data_AF-A0A1C5NKQ7-F1
#
_entry.id   AF-A0A1C5NKQ7-F1
#
_cell.length_a   1.000
_cell.length_b   1.000
_cell.length_c   1.000
_cell.angle_alpha   90.00
_cell.angle_beta   90.00
_cell.angle_gamma   90.00
#
_symmetry.space_group_name_H-M   'P 1'
#
loop_
_entity.id
_entity.type
_entity.pdbx_description
1 polymer ?
#
loop_
_entity_poly.entity_id
_entity_poly.type
_entity_poly.pdbx_seq_one_letter_code
_entity_poly.pdbx_strand_id
1 'polypeptide(L)'
;MKKVTKGKAGYLSEKKKRLGLQALAEFAVVALILIIGYVITKTRLNIFTVVAIVGCLPAARVLVEFIAMFPYRSIEGKVQREIDAKGALLTRAYDMVITDGEHIMPVSAVAISNHKVFGYAPNPKTDPEMAAAYIKQILKNTGLEPSTVKVFAEYVPFLSRVEGLNSMMEISQSADQQLERRIRRKILNVSM
;
A
#
# COMPACT_ATOMS: atom_id res chain seq x y z
N MET A 1 -19.31 3.96 2.16
CA MET A 1 -18.01 4.03 1.45
C MET A 1 -17.69 2.66 0.87
N LYS A 2 -17.44 2.52 -0.44
CA LYS A 2 -17.06 1.24 -1.06
C LYS A 2 -15.70 0.80 -0.50
N LYS A 3 -15.58 -0.40 0.07
CA LYS A 3 -14.29 -0.95 0.51
C LYS A 3 -13.43 -1.20 -0.72
N VAL A 4 -12.53 -0.27 -1.06
CA VAL A 4 -11.48 -0.54 -2.05
C VAL A 4 -10.51 -1.53 -1.43
N THR A 5 -10.32 -2.67 -2.08
CA THR A 5 -9.41 -3.72 -1.62
C THR A 5 -7.97 -3.34 -1.92
N LYS A 6 -7.06 -3.64 -1.00
CA LYS A 6 -5.61 -3.46 -1.16
C LYS A 6 -5.11 -4.05 -2.48
N GLY A 7 -4.23 -3.32 -3.17
CA GLY A 7 -3.74 -3.72 -4.49
C GLY A 7 -4.63 -3.27 -5.66
N LYS A 8 -5.65 -2.44 -5.43
CA LYS A 8 -6.42 -1.77 -6.49
C LYS A 8 -6.05 -0.27 -6.53
N ALA A 9 -6.14 0.31 -7.72
CA ALA A 9 -5.95 1.74 -7.88
C ALA A 9 -7.00 2.54 -7.09
N GLY A 10 -6.56 3.65 -6.51
CA GLY A 10 -7.37 4.46 -5.59
C GLY A 10 -7.48 3.88 -4.18
N TYR A 11 -6.80 2.77 -3.87
CA TYR A 11 -6.77 2.24 -2.51
C TYR A 11 -6.16 3.24 -1.53
N LEU A 12 -5.04 3.87 -1.90
CA LEU A 12 -4.32 4.77 -1.01
C LEU A 12 -5.11 6.06 -0.72
N SER A 13 -5.80 6.61 -1.73
CA SER A 13 -6.65 7.79 -1.56
C SER A 13 -7.87 7.51 -0.67
N GLU A 14 -8.53 6.36 -0.83
CA GLU A 14 -9.66 5.97 0.02
C GLU A 14 -9.21 5.59 1.44
N LYS A 15 -8.05 4.93 1.58
CA LYS A 15 -7.47 4.61 2.88
C LYS A 15 -7.15 5.88 3.68
N LYS A 16 -6.58 6.91 3.02
CA LYS A 16 -6.33 8.22 3.64
C LYS A 16 -7.60 8.86 4.17
N LYS A 17 -8.67 8.92 3.36
CA LYS A 17 -9.96 9.49 3.81
C LYS A 17 -10.50 8.75 5.02
N ARG A 18 -10.43 7.42 5.01
CA ARG A 18 -10.88 6.58 6.12
C ARG A 18 -10.06 6.82 7.38
N LEU A 19 -8.72 6.82 7.27
CA LEU A 19 -7.83 7.07 8.42
C LEU A 19 -8.01 8.48 8.98
N GLY A 20 -8.16 9.50 8.13
CA GLY A 20 -8.43 10.87 8.56
C GLY A 20 -9.77 11.00 9.30
N LEU A 21 -10.83 10.38 8.77
CA LEU A 21 -12.14 10.37 9.43
C LEU A 21 -12.10 9.60 10.76
N GLN A 22 -11.40 8.47 10.79
CA GLN A 22 -11.23 7.68 12.01
C GLN A 22 -10.44 8.44 13.07
N ALA A 23 -9.31 9.07 12.71
CA ALA A 23 -8.53 9.89 13.63
C ALA A 23 -9.41 11.02 14.19
N LEU A 24 -10.14 11.74 13.34
CA LEU A 24 -11.05 12.80 13.79
C LEU A 24 -12.11 12.29 14.77
N ALA A 25 -12.72 11.13 14.49
CA ALA A 25 -13.72 10.52 15.37
C ALA A 25 -13.11 10.09 16.72
N GLU A 26 -11.95 9.45 16.73
CA GLU A 26 -11.28 9.02 17.97
C GLU A 26 -10.87 10.22 18.84
N PHE A 27 -10.30 11.26 18.24
CA PHE A 27 -9.99 12.50 18.96
C PHE A 27 -11.25 13.21 19.46
N ALA A 28 -12.36 13.18 18.72
CA ALA A 28 -13.62 13.73 19.17
C ALA A 28 -14.17 12.98 20.41
N VAL A 29 -14.06 11.65 20.45
CA VAL A 29 -14.45 10.85 21.62
C VAL A 29 -13.58 11.20 22.84
N VAL A 30 -12.26 11.29 22.66
CA VAL A 30 -11.35 11.69 23.75
C VAL A 30 -11.70 13.09 24.29
N ALA A 31 -11.95 14.05 23.39
CA ALA A 31 -12.36 15.40 23.78
C ALA A 31 -13.69 15.40 24.55
N LEU A 32 -14.68 14.61 24.10
CA LEU A 32 -15.97 14.50 24.75
C LEU A 32 -15.85 13.94 26.18
N ILE A 33 -15.06 12.88 26.38
CA ILE A 33 -14.81 12.29 27.71
C ILE A 33 -14.21 13.34 28.65
N LEU A 34 -13.24 14.12 28.16
CA LEU A 34 -12.58 15.15 28.96
C LEU A 34 -13.54 16.30 29.33
N ILE A 35 -14.38 16.73 28.38
CA ILE A 35 -15.40 17.76 28.61
C ILE A 35 -16.42 17.28 29.65
N ILE A 36 -16.96 16.06 29.49
CA ILE A 36 -17.92 15.48 30.44
C ILE A 36 -17.30 15.37 31.83
N GLY A 37 -16.07 14.85 31.92
CA GLY A 37 -15.35 14.72 33.18
C GLY A 37 -15.17 16.06 33.89
N TYR A 38 -14.81 17.11 33.14
CA TYR A 38 -14.65 18.45 33.70
C TYR A 38 -15.98 19.08 34.12
N VAL A 39 -17.05 18.91 33.35
CA VAL A 39 -18.38 19.48 33.68
C VAL A 39 -18.94 18.87 34.96
N ILE A 40 -18.80 17.56 35.15
CA ILE A 40 -19.30 16.82 36.32
C ILE A 40 -18.46 17.10 37.56
N THR A 41 -17.14 16.93 37.46
CA THR A 41 -16.26 16.97 38.64
C THR A 41 -15.73 18.36 38.97
N LYS A 42 -15.83 19.32 38.02
CA LYS A 42 -15.26 20.68 38.10
C LYS A 42 -13.75 20.72 38.37
N THR A 43 -13.07 19.58 38.27
CA THR A 43 -11.62 19.43 38.42
C THR A 43 -11.06 18.65 37.25
N ARG A 44 -9.76 18.81 36.98
CA ARG A 44 -9.03 18.04 35.95
C ARG A 44 -8.44 16.76 36.52
N LEU A 45 -8.39 16.61 37.85
CA LEU A 45 -7.85 15.45 38.55
C LEU A 45 -8.95 14.41 38.83
N ASN A 46 -9.49 13.83 37.76
CA ASN A 46 -10.55 12.83 37.84
C ASN A 46 -10.25 11.61 36.96
N ILE A 47 -11.02 10.54 37.16
CA ILE A 47 -10.87 9.28 36.44
C ILE A 47 -11.11 9.46 34.93
N PHE A 48 -12.03 10.36 34.52
CA PHE A 48 -12.29 10.63 33.10
C PHE A 48 -11.07 11.21 32.39
N THR A 49 -10.28 12.06 33.05
CA THR A 49 -9.01 12.56 32.51
C THR A 49 -8.03 11.42 32.29
N VAL A 50 -7.94 10.47 33.21
CA VAL A 50 -7.08 9.27 33.06
C VAL A 50 -7.55 8.44 31.86
N VAL A 51 -8.86 8.20 31.74
CA VAL A 51 -9.45 7.48 30.59
C VAL A 51 -9.19 8.20 29.27
N ALA A 52 -9.31 9.53 29.24
CA ALA A 52 -9.03 10.34 28.06
C ALA A 52 -7.55 10.24 27.64
N ILE A 53 -6.61 10.29 28.60
CA ILE A 53 -5.17 10.13 28.33
C ILE A 53 -4.89 8.74 27.73
N VAL A 54 -5.48 7.68 28.28
CA VAL A 54 -5.34 6.32 27.72
C VAL A 54 -5.97 6.24 26.32
N GLY A 55 -7.11 6.90 26.11
CA GLY A 55 -7.79 7.01 24.82
C GLY A 55 -6.99 7.76 23.75
N CYS A 56 -6.04 8.62 24.13
CA CYS A 56 -5.13 9.25 23.16
C CYS A 56 -4.20 8.25 22.47
N LEU A 57 -3.91 7.09 23.07
CA LEU A 57 -3.00 6.09 22.49
C LEU A 57 -3.50 5.52 21.14
N PRO A 58 -4.74 4.99 21.03
CA PRO A 58 -5.27 4.57 19.74
C PRO A 58 -5.41 5.75 18.76
N ALA A 59 -5.87 6.91 19.23
CA ALA A 59 -6.06 8.10 18.38
C ALA A 59 -4.74 8.57 17.74
N ALA A 60 -3.67 8.61 18.54
CA ALA A 60 -2.33 8.96 18.07
C ALA A 60 -1.80 7.93 17.06
N ARG A 61 -2.03 6.63 17.29
CA ARG A 61 -1.63 5.57 16.34
C ARG A 61 -2.27 5.78 14.96
N VAL A 62 -3.59 6.02 14.91
CA VAL A 62 -4.31 6.23 13.65
C VAL A 62 -3.82 7.50 12.95
N LEU A 63 -3.56 8.56 13.70
CA LEU A 63 -3.05 9.82 13.17
C LEU A 63 -1.64 9.67 12.57
N VAL A 64 -0.73 8.97 13.25
CA VAL A 64 0.63 8.70 12.74
C VAL A 64 0.54 7.90 11.43
N GLU A 65 -0.34 6.90 11.35
CA GLU A 65 -0.57 6.15 10.10
C GLU A 65 -1.08 7.06 8.97
N PHE A 66 -2.01 7.96 9.28
CA PHE A 66 -2.50 8.96 8.32
C PHE A 66 -1.39 9.89 7.82
N ILE A 67 -0.58 10.45 8.73
CA ILE A 67 0.53 11.35 8.40
C ILE A 67 1.58 10.63 7.56
N ALA A 68 1.96 9.42 7.94
CA ALA A 68 2.92 8.61 7.19
C ALA A 68 2.45 8.33 5.76
N MET A 69 1.14 8.13 5.54
CA MET A 69 0.58 7.91 4.21
C MET A 69 0.35 9.21 3.42
N PHE A 70 0.15 10.33 4.10
CA PHE A 70 -0.22 11.62 3.53
C PHE A 70 0.59 12.04 2.29
N PRO A 71 1.93 11.91 2.23
CA PRO A 71 2.70 12.35 1.05
C PRO A 71 2.51 11.48 -0.19
N TYR A 72 2.03 10.24 -0.07
CA TYR A 72 2.04 9.26 -1.16
C TYR A 72 0.74 9.27 -1.97
N ARG A 73 0.82 9.53 -3.28
CA ARG A 73 -0.38 9.59 -4.13
C ARG A 73 -0.74 8.22 -4.70
N SER A 74 -2.04 7.95 -4.83
CA SER A 74 -2.53 6.84 -5.64
C SER A 74 -2.13 7.03 -7.10
N ILE A 75 -2.00 5.92 -7.83
CA ILE A 75 -1.78 5.94 -9.27
C ILE A 75 -2.91 6.69 -9.99
N GLU A 76 -2.54 7.44 -11.03
CA GLU A 76 -3.52 8.14 -11.85
C GLU A 76 -4.36 7.17 -12.69
N GLY A 77 -5.66 7.46 -12.82
CA GLY A 77 -6.58 6.57 -13.55
C GLY A 77 -6.23 6.38 -15.03
N LYS A 78 -5.57 7.36 -15.68
CA LYS A 78 -5.09 7.22 -17.07
C LYS A 78 -3.96 6.19 -17.17
N VAL A 79 -2.94 6.33 -16.32
CA VAL A 79 -1.80 5.41 -16.24
C VAL A 79 -2.27 4.00 -15.90
N GLN A 80 -3.20 3.88 -14.95
CA GLN A 80 -3.80 2.59 -14.61
C GLN A 80 -4.48 1.93 -15.82
N ARG A 81 -5.34 2.65 -16.55
CA ARG A 81 -6.05 2.11 -17.72
C ARG A 81 -5.09 1.63 -18.81
N GLU A 82 -4.00 2.34 -19.02
CA GLU A 82 -2.99 1.96 -20.01
C GLU A 82 -2.23 0.69 -19.59
N ILE A 83 -1.80 0.60 -18.32
CA ILE A 83 -1.22 -0.65 -17.77
C ILE A 83 -2.26 -1.78 -17.86
N ASP A 84 -3.53 -1.47 -17.59
CA ASP A 84 -4.59 -2.47 -17.60
C ASP A 84 -4.87 -3.02 -19.00
N ALA A 85 -4.81 -2.16 -20.02
CA ALA A 85 -4.98 -2.54 -21.42
C ALA A 85 -3.79 -3.35 -21.94
N LYS A 86 -2.56 -2.91 -21.62
CA LYS A 86 -1.31 -3.52 -22.12
C LYS A 86 -0.89 -4.78 -21.36
N GLY A 87 -1.39 -4.95 -20.13
CA GLY A 87 -1.13 -6.11 -19.27
C GLY A 87 -2.38 -6.94 -18.97
N ALA A 88 -3.31 -7.03 -19.91
CA ALA A 88 -4.63 -7.62 -19.70
C ALA A 88 -4.58 -9.06 -19.13
N LEU A 89 -3.61 -9.87 -19.54
CA LEU A 89 -3.44 -11.25 -19.07
C LEU A 89 -2.59 -11.38 -17.79
N LEU A 90 -1.95 -10.29 -17.35
CA LEU A 90 -1.02 -10.31 -16.24
C LEU A 90 -1.72 -10.10 -14.91
N THR A 91 -1.21 -10.77 -13.88
CA THR A 91 -1.60 -10.49 -12.49
C THR A 91 -1.00 -9.15 -12.06
N ARG A 92 -1.83 -8.20 -11.65
CA ARG A 92 -1.41 -6.83 -11.30
C ARG A 92 -1.73 -6.46 -9.85
N ALA A 93 -0.94 -5.54 -9.30
CA ALA A 93 -1.20 -4.87 -8.03
C ALA A 93 -0.88 -3.38 -8.15
N TYR A 94 -1.67 -2.54 -7.49
CA TYR A 94 -1.55 -1.08 -7.53
C TYR A 94 -1.50 -0.50 -6.13
N ASP A 95 -1.07 0.77 -6.03
CA ASP A 95 -1.12 1.59 -4.81
C ASP A 95 -0.45 0.90 -3.60
N MET A 96 0.81 0.52 -3.77
CA MET A 96 1.57 -0.13 -2.72
C MET A 96 2.58 0.85 -2.11
N VAL A 97 2.68 0.85 -0.79
CA VAL A 97 3.77 1.53 -0.07
C VAL A 97 4.51 0.47 0.71
N ILE A 98 5.68 0.06 0.21
CA ILE A 98 6.50 -0.99 0.82
C ILE A 98 7.46 -0.31 1.81
N THR A 99 7.72 -0.95 2.95
CA THR A 99 8.72 -0.47 3.91
C THR A 99 9.54 -1.62 4.45
N ASP A 100 10.84 -1.41 4.62
CA ASP A 100 11.77 -2.33 5.26
C ASP A 100 12.03 -1.99 6.74
N GLY A 101 11.36 -0.96 7.27
CA GLY A 101 11.54 -0.41 8.61
C GLY A 101 12.36 0.87 8.66
N GLU A 102 13.27 1.09 7.71
CA GLU A 102 14.13 2.27 7.62
C GLU A 102 13.75 3.17 6.43
N HIS A 103 13.41 2.55 5.30
CA HIS A 103 13.06 3.16 4.05
C HIS A 103 11.58 2.96 3.75
N ILE A 104 10.96 3.99 3.18
CA ILE A 104 9.60 3.93 2.65
C ILE A 104 9.68 4.03 1.13
N MET A 105 9.25 2.96 0.46
CA MET A 105 9.35 2.75 -0.97
C MET A 105 7.96 2.64 -1.60
N PRO A 106 7.34 3.76 -1.99
CA PRO A 106 6.11 3.77 -2.78
C PRO A 106 6.29 3.10 -4.14
N VAL A 107 5.52 2.03 -4.39
CA VAL A 107 5.45 1.33 -5.67
C VAL A 107 4.03 1.46 -6.22
N SER A 108 3.88 2.24 -7.29
CA SER A 108 2.58 2.59 -7.86
C SER A 108 1.90 1.42 -8.56
N ALA A 109 2.67 0.56 -9.23
CA ALA A 109 2.15 -0.63 -9.89
C ALA A 109 3.16 -1.77 -9.89
N VAL A 110 2.67 -3.01 -9.86
CA VAL A 110 3.45 -4.23 -10.08
C VAL A 110 2.70 -5.13 -11.05
N ALA A 111 3.40 -5.62 -12.06
CA ALA A 111 2.95 -6.66 -12.97
C ALA A 111 3.69 -7.97 -12.67
N ILE A 112 2.94 -9.05 -12.59
CA ILE A 112 3.41 -10.39 -12.24
C ILE A 112 2.98 -11.32 -13.35
N SER A 113 3.93 -12.10 -13.86
CA SER A 113 3.66 -13.24 -14.70
C SER A 113 4.67 -14.34 -14.42
N ASN A 114 4.19 -15.54 -14.16
CA ASN A 114 5.01 -16.67 -13.74
C ASN A 114 5.93 -16.28 -12.57
N HIS A 115 7.23 -16.58 -12.68
CA HIS A 115 8.26 -16.22 -11.71
C HIS A 115 8.92 -14.84 -11.99
N LYS A 116 8.26 -13.95 -12.73
CA LYS A 116 8.78 -12.61 -13.05
C LYS A 116 7.90 -11.53 -12.43
N VAL A 117 8.54 -10.55 -11.79
CA VAL A 117 7.89 -9.42 -11.13
C VAL A 117 8.52 -8.13 -11.63
N PHE A 118 7.70 -7.25 -12.21
CA PHE A 118 8.14 -5.92 -12.61
C PHE A 118 7.34 -4.86 -11.85
N GLY A 119 8.05 -3.90 -11.26
CA GLY A 119 7.43 -2.79 -10.52
C GLY A 119 7.66 -1.44 -11.18
N TYR A 120 6.77 -0.51 -10.88
CA TYR A 120 6.84 0.89 -11.26
C TYR A 120 6.79 1.76 -10.01
N ALA A 121 7.85 2.53 -9.78
CA ALA A 121 8.04 3.37 -8.61
C ALA A 121 8.52 4.78 -9.05
N PRO A 122 7.63 5.66 -9.49
CA PRO A 122 8.00 6.99 -10.01
C PRO A 122 8.42 7.99 -8.93
N ASN A 123 8.29 7.63 -7.65
CA ASN A 123 8.61 8.54 -6.56
C ASN A 123 10.13 8.67 -6.45
N PRO A 124 10.70 9.89 -6.53
CA PRO A 124 12.16 10.08 -6.45
C PRO A 124 12.76 9.67 -5.10
N LYS A 125 11.93 9.52 -4.06
CA LYS A 125 12.38 8.98 -2.75
C LYS A 125 12.54 7.45 -2.75
N THR A 126 12.10 6.77 -3.81
CA THR A 126 12.24 5.32 -3.94
C THR A 126 13.43 5.01 -4.82
N ASP A 127 14.42 4.34 -4.25
CA ASP A 127 15.47 3.69 -5.05
C ASP A 127 14.87 2.41 -5.68
N PRO A 128 14.78 2.32 -7.02
CA PRO A 128 14.23 1.15 -7.70
C PRO A 128 15.05 -0.13 -7.45
N GLU A 129 16.36 -0.03 -7.29
CA GLU A 129 17.21 -1.21 -7.06
C GLU A 129 16.98 -1.77 -5.66
N MET A 130 16.92 -0.88 -4.66
CA MET A 130 16.57 -1.23 -3.30
C MET A 130 15.17 -1.84 -3.20
N ALA A 131 14.18 -1.25 -3.87
CA ALA A 131 12.81 -1.78 -3.90
C ALA A 131 12.75 -3.17 -4.54
N ALA A 132 13.49 -3.38 -5.65
CA ALA A 132 13.57 -4.68 -6.30
C ALA A 132 14.25 -5.74 -5.41
N ALA A 133 15.36 -5.37 -4.76
CA ALA A 133 16.09 -6.25 -3.85
C ALA A 133 15.23 -6.66 -2.66
N TYR A 134 14.52 -5.71 -2.05
CA TYR A 134 13.64 -5.96 -0.91
C TYR A 134 12.44 -6.84 -1.29
N ILE A 135 11.77 -6.57 -2.43
CA ILE A 135 10.70 -7.43 -2.94
C ILE A 135 11.23 -8.86 -3.18
N LYS A 136 12.42 -9.00 -3.79
CA LYS A 136 13.04 -10.29 -4.03
C LYS A 136 13.34 -11.04 -2.73
N GLN A 137 13.86 -10.34 -1.71
CA GLN A 137 14.15 -10.89 -0.39
C GLN A 137 12.89 -11.39 0.31
N ILE A 138 11.81 -10.59 0.33
CA ILE A 138 10.52 -10.99 0.93
C ILE A 138 9.99 -12.25 0.26
N LEU A 139 10.01 -12.30 -1.07
CA LEU A 139 9.50 -13.44 -1.80
C LEU A 139 10.34 -14.70 -1.51
N LYS A 140 11.68 -14.57 -1.54
CA LYS A 140 12.61 -15.65 -1.17
C LYS A 140 12.36 -16.19 0.23
N ASN A 141 12.20 -15.32 1.21
CA ASN A 141 11.92 -15.71 2.60
C ASN A 141 10.60 -16.47 2.77
N THR A 142 9.69 -16.37 1.79
CA THR A 142 8.40 -17.08 1.78
C THR A 142 8.41 -18.36 0.95
N GLY A 143 9.57 -18.79 0.45
CA GLY A 143 9.70 -19.96 -0.43
C GLY A 143 9.19 -19.73 -1.86
N LEU A 144 8.89 -18.48 -2.21
CA LEU A 144 8.49 -18.07 -3.54
C LEU A 144 9.71 -17.41 -4.18
N GLU A 145 10.54 -18.17 -4.90
CA GLU A 145 11.72 -17.59 -5.55
C GLU A 145 11.36 -17.09 -6.96
N PRO A 146 11.16 -15.78 -7.17
CA PRO A 146 11.03 -15.23 -8.51
C PRO A 146 12.38 -15.29 -9.22
N SER A 147 12.35 -15.79 -10.46
CA SER A 147 13.46 -15.76 -11.40
C SER A 147 13.94 -14.34 -11.71
N THR A 148 13.05 -13.34 -11.69
CA THR A 148 13.40 -11.95 -11.99
C THR A 148 12.51 -10.99 -11.21
N VAL A 149 13.13 -10.03 -10.52
CA VAL A 149 12.46 -8.88 -9.89
C VAL A 149 13.18 -7.63 -10.37
N LYS A 150 12.46 -6.69 -10.97
CA LYS A 150 13.01 -5.39 -11.38
C LYS A 150 11.98 -4.30 -11.18
N VAL A 151 12.40 -3.17 -10.64
CA VAL A 151 11.56 -1.98 -10.48
C VAL A 151 12.12 -0.87 -11.35
N PHE A 152 11.24 -0.07 -11.94
CA PHE A 152 11.60 1.06 -12.80
C PHE A 152 11.05 2.35 -12.20
N ALA A 153 11.85 3.41 -12.22
CA ALA A 153 11.39 4.76 -11.93
C ALA A 153 10.60 5.35 -13.11
N GLU A 154 11.06 5.05 -14.33
CA GLU A 154 10.46 5.56 -15.56
C GLU A 154 9.29 4.71 -16.04
N TYR A 155 8.27 5.38 -16.57
CA TYR A 155 7.04 4.73 -17.03
C TYR A 155 7.22 3.93 -18.32
N VAL A 156 7.91 4.51 -19.32
CA VAL A 156 8.07 3.88 -20.64
C VAL A 156 8.83 2.54 -20.55
N PRO A 157 9.98 2.44 -19.87
CA PRO A 157 10.68 1.16 -19.73
C PRO A 157 9.86 0.11 -18.98
N PHE A 158 9.08 0.51 -17.97
CA PHE A 158 8.16 -0.38 -17.28
C PHE A 158 7.07 -0.91 -18.23
N LEU A 159 6.43 -0.01 -18.97
CA LEU A 159 5.31 -0.37 -19.82
C LEU A 159 5.72 -1.31 -20.96
N SER A 160 6.89 -1.10 -21.58
CA SER A 160 7.43 -2.02 -22.57
C SER A 160 7.68 -3.42 -22.01
N ARG A 161 7.99 -3.56 -20.72
CA ARG A 161 8.13 -4.87 -20.07
C ARG A 161 6.78 -5.52 -19.80
N VAL A 162 5.76 -4.73 -19.44
CA VAL A 162 4.38 -5.20 -19.28
C VAL A 162 3.86 -5.74 -20.61
N GLU A 163 4.01 -4.98 -21.70
CA GLU A 163 3.62 -5.41 -23.05
C GLU A 163 4.35 -6.70 -23.45
N GLY A 164 5.68 -6.74 -23.31
CA GLY A 164 6.47 -7.92 -23.66
C GLY A 164 6.08 -9.16 -22.86
N LEU A 165 5.76 -9.02 -21.58
CA LEU A 165 5.23 -10.12 -20.77
C LEU A 165 3.84 -10.56 -21.21
N ASN A 166 2.95 -9.61 -21.54
CA ASN A 166 1.61 -9.91 -21.98
C ASN A 166 1.60 -10.71 -23.29
N SER A 167 2.43 -10.32 -24.27
CA SER A 167 2.59 -11.07 -25.52
C SER A 167 3.15 -12.48 -25.30
N MET A 168 4.09 -12.67 -24.36
CA MET A 168 4.58 -14.01 -24.00
C MET A 168 3.48 -14.90 -23.38
N MET A 169 2.58 -14.29 -22.60
CA MET A 169 1.44 -14.98 -21.99
C MET A 169 0.38 -15.39 -23.02
N GLU A 170 0.11 -14.55 -24.02
CA GLU A 170 -0.80 -14.86 -25.14
C GLU A 170 -0.34 -16.11 -25.89
N ILE A 171 0.97 -16.25 -26.10
CA ILE A 171 1.56 -17.35 -26.88
C ILE A 171 1.63 -18.65 -26.07
N SER A 172 2.01 -18.57 -24.80
CA SER A 172 2.31 -19.77 -23.99
C SER A 172 1.09 -20.40 -23.30
N GLN A 173 0.02 -19.63 -23.02
CA GLN A 173 -1.20 -20.03 -22.28
C GLN A 173 -0.99 -20.81 -20.94
N SER A 174 0.25 -20.99 -20.49
CA SER A 174 0.61 -21.74 -19.29
C SER A 174 1.11 -20.78 -18.21
N ALA A 175 0.22 -20.00 -17.61
CA ALA A 175 0.52 -19.31 -16.35
C ALA A 175 0.03 -20.15 -15.17
N ASP A 176 0.93 -20.38 -14.22
CA ASP A 176 0.51 -20.80 -12.88
C ASP A 176 -0.14 -19.60 -12.16
N GLN A 177 -1.43 -19.40 -12.44
CA GLN A 177 -2.22 -18.36 -11.79
C GLN A 177 -2.25 -18.51 -10.26
N GLN A 178 -2.06 -19.72 -9.71
CA GLN A 178 -2.03 -19.91 -8.27
C GLN A 178 -0.74 -19.32 -7.68
N LEU A 179 0.39 -19.59 -8.32
CA LEU A 179 1.68 -18.98 -7.96
C LEU A 179 1.62 -17.46 -8.03
N GLU A 180 1.13 -16.89 -9.14
CA GLU A 180 1.03 -15.44 -9.31
C GLU A 180 0.16 -14.79 -8.22
N ARG A 181 -0.96 -15.42 -7.87
CA ARG A 181 -1.84 -14.97 -6.78
C ARG A 181 -1.17 -15.08 -5.40
N ARG A 182 -0.28 -16.04 -5.19
CA ARG A 182 0.51 -16.17 -3.94
C ARG A 182 1.56 -15.06 -3.86
N ILE A 183 2.32 -14.83 -4.94
CA ILE A 183 3.30 -13.73 -5.05
C ILE A 183 2.60 -12.40 -4.79
N ARG A 184 1.49 -12.13 -5.51
CA ARG A 184 0.67 -10.92 -5.31
C ARG A 184 0.26 -10.75 -3.87
N ARG A 185 -0.28 -11.79 -3.23
CA ARG A 185 -0.70 -11.72 -1.82
C ARG A 185 0.46 -11.39 -0.88
N LYS A 186 1.64 -11.98 -1.09
CA LYS A 186 2.81 -11.71 -0.24
C LYS A 186 3.30 -10.27 -0.39
N ILE A 187 3.40 -9.75 -1.61
CA ILE A 187 3.75 -8.34 -1.85
C ILE A 187 2.69 -7.40 -1.23
N LEU A 188 1.41 -7.74 -1.31
CA LEU A 188 0.35 -6.95 -0.69
C LEU A 188 0.36 -7.02 0.84
N ASN A 189 0.90 -8.06 1.47
CA ASN A 189 0.95 -8.16 2.93
C ASN A 189 2.04 -7.27 3.54
N VAL A 190 3.14 -7.02 2.80
CA VAL A 190 4.27 -6.18 3.25
C VAL A 190 4.11 -4.70 2.90
N SER A 191 3.14 -4.36 2.04
CA SER A 191 2.77 -2.96 1.85
C SER A 191 1.89 -2.46 2.99
N MET A 192 1.79 -1.16 3.20
CA MET A 192 0.88 -0.55 4.19
C MET A 192 -0.55 -0.39 3.66
#